data_AF-A0A4U8Z752-F1
#
_entry.id   AF-A0A4U8Z752-F1
#
_cell.length_a   1.000
_cell.length_b   1.000
_cell.length_c   1.000
_cell.angle_alpha   90.00
_cell.angle_beta   90.00
_cell.angle_gamma   90.00
#
_symmetry.space_group_name_H-M   'P 1'
#
loop_
_entity.id
_entity.type
_entity.pdbx_description
1 polymer ?
#
loop_
_entity_poly.entity_id
_entity_poly.type
_entity_poly.pdbx_seq_one_letter_code
_entity_poly.pdbx_strand_id
1 'polypeptide(L)'
;MGAAVLEDHGDDPVVEELTSLINSLSEDEQIDLVALAWLGRGDYSANDWATVREEAAGAHNERTADYLLGTPLLPDFLEEGLSMLDYSCEEFEISRL
;
A
#
# COMPACT_ATOMS: atom_id res chain seq x y z
N MET A 1 -12.44 -27.09 16.55
CA MET A 1 -12.86 -26.42 15.31
C MET A 1 -11.57 -26.08 14.57
N GLY A 2 -11.23 -26.84 13.54
CA GLY A 2 -9.98 -26.66 12.81
C GLY A 2 -10.08 -25.47 11.87
N ALA A 3 -9.24 -24.46 12.07
CA ALA A 3 -9.00 -23.43 11.07
C ALA A 3 -8.09 -24.06 10.01
N ALA A 4 -8.72 -24.64 9.00
CA ALA A 4 -8.04 -25.00 7.77
C ALA A 4 -7.88 -23.72 6.92
N VAL A 5 -6.76 -23.66 6.20
CA VAL A 5 -6.49 -22.81 5.03
C VAL A 5 -6.03 -21.37 5.32
N LEU A 6 -4.74 -21.23 5.62
CA LEU A 6 -3.86 -20.38 4.80
C LEU A 6 -2.71 -21.29 4.38
N GLU A 7 -2.93 -22.11 3.36
CA GLU A 7 -1.81 -22.69 2.63
C GLU A 7 -1.20 -21.53 1.83
N ASP A 8 -0.06 -21.05 2.32
CA ASP A 8 0.88 -20.23 1.56
C ASP A 8 1.30 -21.05 0.33
N HIS A 9 0.63 -20.82 -0.79
CA HIS A 9 1.09 -21.28 -2.08
C HIS A 9 1.82 -20.10 -2.72
N GLY A 10 3.15 -20.15 -2.72
CA GLY A 10 4.01 -19.23 -3.47
C GLY A 10 3.85 -19.31 -5.00
N ASP A 11 2.74 -19.86 -5.48
CA ASP A 11 2.34 -20.06 -6.89
C ASP A 11 0.92 -19.49 -7.11
N ASP A 12 0.47 -18.58 -6.23
CA ASP A 12 -0.83 -17.93 -6.39
C ASP A 12 -0.73 -16.91 -7.53
N PRO A 13 -1.43 -17.11 -8.67
CA PRO A 13 -1.28 -16.26 -9.84
C PRO A 13 -1.68 -14.80 -9.55
N VAL A 14 -2.52 -14.58 -8.54
CA VAL A 14 -2.91 -13.24 -8.08
C VAL A 14 -1.73 -12.52 -7.41
N VAL A 15 -0.93 -13.24 -6.62
CA VAL A 15 0.26 -12.69 -5.94
C VAL A 15 1.32 -12.33 -6.98
N GLU A 16 1.52 -13.17 -7.99
CA GLU A 16 2.47 -12.90 -9.09
C GLU A 16 2.07 -11.67 -9.92
N GLU A 17 0.77 -11.55 -10.26
CA GLU A 17 0.24 -10.41 -10.99
C GLU A 17 0.37 -9.11 -10.19
N LEU A 18 0.03 -9.13 -8.90
CA LEU A 18 0.13 -7.95 -8.04
C LEU A 18 1.59 -7.57 -7.77
N THR A 19 2.48 -8.56 -7.62
CA THR A 19 3.93 -8.34 -7.54
C THR A 19 4.46 -7.65 -8.79
N SER A 20 4.07 -8.17 -9.96
CA SER A 20 4.48 -7.62 -11.26
C SER A 20 3.94 -6.21 -11.46
N LEU A 21 2.70 -5.95 -11.05
CA LEU A 21 2.09 -4.63 -11.07
C LEU A 21 2.89 -3.64 -10.21
N ILE A 22 3.16 -3.97 -8.94
CA ILE A 22 3.90 -3.08 -8.03
C ILE A 22 5.32 -2.85 -8.57
N ASN A 23 5.99 -3.88 -9.06
CA ASN A 23 7.34 -3.75 -9.65
C ASN A 23 7.36 -2.94 -10.96
N SER A 24 6.22 -2.81 -11.64
CA SER A 24 6.10 -1.98 -12.85
C SER A 24 5.95 -0.50 -12.55
N LEU A 25 5.62 -0.14 -11.31
CA LEU A 25 5.53 1.24 -10.84
C LEU A 25 6.92 1.87 -10.76
N SER A 26 6.99 3.18 -10.96
CA SER A 26 8.20 3.95 -10.70
C SER A 26 8.60 3.90 -9.23
N GLU A 27 9.87 4.17 -8.94
CA GLU A 27 10.38 4.21 -7.56
C GLU A 27 9.55 5.16 -6.67
N ASP A 28 9.18 6.33 -7.19
CA ASP A 28 8.37 7.32 -6.47
C ASP A 28 6.96 6.80 -6.15
N GLU A 29 6.33 6.08 -7.08
CA GLU A 29 5.01 5.45 -6.87
C GLU A 29 5.08 4.26 -5.89
N GLN A 30 6.17 3.50 -5.88
CA GLN A 30 6.37 2.43 -4.90
C GLN A 30 6.58 3.02 -3.50
N ILE A 31 7.32 4.11 -3.40
CA ILE A 31 7.50 4.88 -2.16
C ILE A 31 6.16 5.41 -1.66
N ASP A 32 5.33 5.96 -2.56
CA ASP A 32 3.98 6.42 -2.23
C ASP A 32 3.11 5.31 -1.65
N LEU A 33 3.12 4.12 -2.25
CA LEU A 33 2.35 2.99 -1.75
C LEU A 33 2.78 2.55 -0.36
N VAL A 34 4.09 2.51 -0.09
CA VAL A 34 4.62 2.19 1.24
C VAL A 34 4.23 3.27 2.25
N ALA A 35 4.40 4.55 1.87
CA ALA A 35 4.06 5.68 2.73
C ALA A 35 2.56 5.68 3.07
N LEU A 36 1.70 5.40 2.08
CA LEU A 36 0.26 5.31 2.24
C LEU A 36 -0.14 4.18 3.18
N ALA A 37 0.46 2.99 3.02
CA ALA A 37 0.24 1.86 3.91
C ALA A 37 0.70 2.14 5.36
N TRP A 38 1.78 2.92 5.54
CA TRP A 38 2.23 3.33 6.88
C TRP A 38 1.32 4.38 7.50
N LEU A 39 0.81 5.32 6.70
CA LEU A 39 -0.14 6.33 7.15
C LEU A 39 -1.42 5.68 7.70
N GLY A 40 -2.02 4.76 6.94
CA GLY A 40 -3.26 4.07 7.34
C GLY A 40 -3.11 3.06 8.48
N ARG A 41 -1.88 2.76 8.93
CA ARG A 41 -1.66 1.99 10.16
C ARG A 41 -2.03 2.80 11.42
N GLY A 42 -2.14 4.12 11.29
CA GLY A 42 -2.49 5.03 12.37
C GLY A 42 -1.30 5.49 13.23
N ASP A 43 -0.06 5.18 12.82
CA ASP A 43 1.16 5.67 13.48
C ASP A 43 1.47 7.14 13.14
N TYR A 44 0.84 7.67 12.09
CA TYR A 44 1.07 9.02 11.56
C TYR A 44 -0.25 9.77 11.36
N SER A 45 -0.18 11.08 11.15
CA SER A 45 -1.32 11.91 10.72
C SER A 45 -1.14 12.37 9.28
N ALA A 46 -2.21 12.84 8.64
CA ALA A 46 -2.18 13.38 7.28
C ALA A 46 -1.15 14.51 7.10
N ASN A 47 -0.92 15.31 8.15
CA ASN A 47 0.08 16.38 8.13
C ASN A 47 1.54 15.86 8.12
N ASP A 48 1.77 14.60 8.49
CA ASP A 48 3.08 13.97 8.50
C ASP A 48 3.45 13.35 7.15
N TRP A 49 2.59 13.46 6.13
CA TRP A 49 2.78 12.82 4.82
C TRP A 49 4.18 13.01 4.24
N ALA A 50 4.69 14.24 4.22
CA ALA A 50 6.03 14.52 3.68
C ALA A 50 7.14 13.76 4.44
N THR A 51 7.01 13.63 5.76
CA THR A 51 7.94 12.87 6.59
C THR A 51 7.79 11.37 6.36
N VAL A 52 6.56 10.84 6.34
CA VAL A 52 6.29 9.42 6.07
C VAL A 52 6.85 9.02 4.71
N ARG A 53 6.71 9.87 3.70
CA ARG A 53 7.22 9.65 2.35
C ARG A 53 8.74 9.67 2.29
N GLU A 54 9.40 10.55 3.04
CA GLU A 54 10.87 10.57 3.16
C GLU A 54 11.40 9.29 3.83
N GLU A 55 10.73 8.85 4.91
CA GLU A 55 11.08 7.60 5.59
C GLU A 55 10.86 6.38 4.69
N ALA A 56 9.77 6.36 3.92
CA ALA A 56 9.48 5.31 2.95
C ALA A 56 10.52 5.29 1.80
N ALA A 57 10.96 6.47 1.35
CA ALA A 57 12.06 6.58 0.38
C ALA A 57 13.38 6.02 0.93
N GLY A 58 13.67 6.24 2.22
CA GLY A 58 14.83 5.66 2.89
C GLY A 58 14.75 4.13 3.05
N ALA A 59 13.54 3.58 3.14
CA ALA A 59 13.30 2.14 3.26
C ALA A 59 13.17 1.42 1.90
N HIS A 60 12.96 2.17 0.81
CA HIS A 60 12.75 1.62 -0.53
C HIS A 60 13.90 0.70 -0.97
N ASN A 61 13.52 -0.45 -1.52
CA ASN A 61 14.45 -1.43 -2.10
C ASN A 61 13.74 -2.34 -3.09
N GLU A 62 14.49 -3.25 -3.74
CA GLU A 62 14.00 -4.21 -4.73
C GLU A 62 12.95 -5.21 -4.21
N ARG A 63 12.69 -5.25 -2.90
CA ARG A 63 11.71 -6.13 -2.24
C ARG A 63 10.44 -5.38 -1.83
N THR A 64 10.20 -4.18 -2.33
CA THR A 64 9.02 -3.38 -1.94
C THR A 64 7.70 -4.10 -2.21
N ALA A 65 7.57 -4.78 -3.36
CA ALA A 65 6.38 -5.57 -3.68
C ALA A 65 6.16 -6.73 -2.69
N ASP A 66 7.22 -7.48 -2.37
CA ASP A 66 7.20 -8.59 -1.40
C ASP A 66 6.83 -8.10 0.01
N TYR A 67 7.35 -6.93 0.41
CA TYR A 67 7.01 -6.28 1.68
C TYR A 67 5.53 -5.90 1.78
N LEU A 68 4.99 -5.26 0.74
CA LEU A 68 3.59 -4.86 0.70
C LEU A 68 2.68 -6.09 0.73
N LEU A 69 2.94 -7.10 -0.11
CA LEU A 69 2.14 -8.32 -0.17
C LEU A 69 2.23 -9.18 1.10
N GLY A 70 3.37 -9.12 1.79
CA GLY A 70 3.54 -9.73 3.11
C GLY A 70 2.88 -8.94 4.26
N THR A 71 2.37 -7.73 4.00
CA THR A 71 1.72 -6.90 5.02
C THR A 71 0.27 -7.36 5.20
N PRO A 72 -0.10 -7.94 6.36
CA PRO A 72 -1.48 -8.32 6.63
C PRO A 72 -2.36 -7.07 6.65
N LEU A 73 -3.57 -7.17 6.09
CA LEU A 73 -4.51 -6.05 5.99
C LEU A 73 -3.97 -4.84 5.20
N LEU A 74 -3.03 -5.07 4.27
CA LEU A 74 -2.60 -4.02 3.34
C LEU A 74 -3.77 -3.26 2.70
N PRO A 75 -4.85 -3.92 2.21
CA PRO A 75 -5.98 -3.21 1.61
C PRO A 75 -6.62 -2.20 2.57
N ASP A 76 -6.84 -2.59 3.83
CA ASP A 76 -7.42 -1.72 4.86
C ASP A 76 -6.49 -0.52 5.15
N PHE A 77 -5.18 -0.74 5.22
CA PHE A 77 -4.24 0.36 5.44
C PHE A 77 -4.17 1.33 4.26
N LEU A 78 -4.27 0.84 3.02
CA LEU A 78 -4.31 1.72 1.85
C LEU A 78 -5.60 2.55 1.83
N GLU A 79 -6.75 1.94 2.18
CA GLU A 79 -8.04 2.63 2.29
C GLU A 79 -8.00 3.74 3.35
N GLU A 80 -7.55 3.42 4.56
CA GLU A 80 -7.44 4.38 5.66
C GLU A 80 -6.46 5.51 5.32
N GLY A 81 -5.30 5.18 4.73
CA GLY A 81 -4.31 6.16 4.31
C GLY A 81 -4.85 7.13 3.25
N LEU A 82 -5.63 6.64 2.28
CA LEU A 82 -6.28 7.48 1.27
C LEU A 82 -7.34 8.38 1.89
N SER A 83 -8.15 7.85 2.81
CA SER A 83 -9.16 8.62 3.52
C SER A 83 -8.53 9.74 4.35
N MET A 84 -7.41 9.46 5.02
CA MET A 84 -6.68 10.45 5.81
C MET A 84 -6.12 11.61 4.97
N LEU A 85 -5.71 11.34 3.73
CA LEU A 85 -5.22 12.37 2.80
C LEU A 85 -6.34 13.14 2.10
N ASP A 86 -7.60 12.94 2.50
CA ASP A 86 -8.79 13.49 1.85
C ASP A 86 -8.97 13.02 0.40
N TYR A 87 -8.18 12.05 -0.07
CA TYR A 87 -8.40 11.32 -1.32
C TYR A 87 -9.54 10.28 -1.18
N SER A 88 -10.51 10.55 -0.31
CA SER A 88 -11.74 9.77 -0.24
C SER A 88 -12.29 9.68 -1.67
N CYS A 89 -12.65 8.48 -2.13
CA CYS A 89 -13.09 8.20 -3.51
C CYS A 89 -14.24 9.11 -4.03
N GLU A 90 -14.85 9.89 -3.16
CA GLU A 90 -15.78 10.98 -3.45
C GLU A 90 -15.18 12.16 -4.23
N GLU A 91 -13.85 12.40 -4.18
CA GLU A 91 -13.24 13.53 -4.90
C GLU A 91 -13.01 13.27 -6.41
N PHE A 92 -13.05 12.01 -6.85
CA PHE A 92 -12.93 11.66 -8.28
C PHE A 92 -14.20 11.97 -9.10
N GLU A 93 -15.31 12.42 -8.48
CA GLU A 93 -16.47 12.97 -9.19
C GLU A 93 -16.36 14.48 -9.53
N ILE A 94 -15.30 15.18 -9.08
CA ILE A 94 -15.19 16.65 -9.26
C ILE A 94 -14.45 17.05 -10.56
N SER A 95 -13.88 16.10 -11.32
CA SER A 95 -13.32 16.36 -12.66
C SER A 95 -14.18 15.77 -13.78
N ARG A 96 -15.50 15.94 -13.69
CA ARG A 96 -16.43 15.64 -14.79
C ARG A 96 -17.46 16.73 -15.06
N LEU A 97 -17.16 17.98 -14.71
CA LEU A 97 -17.97 19.14 -15.09
C LEU A 97 -17.27 20.01 -16.14
#